data_AF-A0A7X4IC67-F1
#
_entry.id   AF-A0A7X4IC67-F1
#
_cell.length_a   1.000
_cell.length_b   1.000
_cell.length_c   1.000
_cell.angle_alpha   90.00
_cell.angle_beta   90.00
_cell.angle_gamma   90.00
#
_symmetry.space_group_name_H-M   'P 1'
#
loop_
_entity.id
_entity.type
_entity.pdbx_description
1 polymer ?
#
loop_
_entity_poly.entity_id
_entity_poly.type
_entity_poly.pdbx_seq_one_letter_code
_entity_poly.pdbx_strand_id
1 'polypeptide(L)'
;MNKKKLFKGFAGFCAGLMMLTPAAYLVHAEADNNVQDQTEASAISDNTGSDAAKTDAADVQKSDDTIVLRVSNWEEYIDLGEWDEDEVIDLEDGTEIFGENSMVTDFENWYYETYGQKVKVEYSCFGTNEDLYNMLTLGDKYDLVCPSDYMIMKLMAEEKVVPFSDSFYDTSIEENYYAKGVSPYIRQTFDENEINGESWSKYAAGYMWGVTGILYNPEEITEEEAGTWNILDNPKFARQVTIKDNVRDSYFAALGILKQDELTSEEFTNADTYHDDLLRVMNDVSPETIQEVQDLLQDMKDNVYSFETDSGKADMVSGKVLANYQWSGDAVYAMDQAEEDDLYLDFAVPKESTNLWFDGWVMLKDGIDEDARKQQVAESFVNFLSRPDNAVRNMYYIGYTSVIAGGEDDNTVFDYLNWNYGAEDGEEDTTEYPLGYFFSGDNSDPDYIITAPEEQTRRQLYAQYPDEAAIERSAIMQYFDADASKRINQMWINVRCYNIKDVTPQVWVIVVILILVAAGLIVHYKRSHYHS
;
A
#
# COMPACT_ATOMS: atom_id res chain seq x y z
N MET A 1 23.77 -13.88 10.56
CA MET A 1 22.97 -12.63 10.60
C MET A 1 23.87 -11.40 10.64
N ASN A 2 23.98 -10.72 9.50
CA ASN A 2 24.61 -9.41 9.41
C ASN A 2 23.84 -8.41 10.28
N LYS A 3 24.50 -7.82 11.28
CA LYS A 3 23.91 -6.92 12.30
C LYS A 3 23.52 -5.51 11.77
N LYS A 4 23.03 -5.40 10.53
CA LYS A 4 22.96 -4.09 9.84
C LYS A 4 21.61 -3.71 9.24
N LYS A 5 20.53 -4.46 9.46
CA LYS A 5 19.19 -4.01 9.07
C LYS A 5 18.50 -3.34 10.24
N LEU A 6 18.45 -2.00 10.22
CA LEU A 6 17.48 -1.23 10.98
C LEU A 6 16.72 -0.36 9.98
N PHE A 7 15.45 -0.66 9.76
CA PHE A 7 14.57 0.22 8.98
C PHE A 7 14.44 1.58 9.69
N LYS A 8 14.76 2.68 8.98
CA LYS A 8 14.74 4.04 9.53
C LYS A 8 13.33 4.67 9.63
N GLY A 9 12.36 4.13 8.91
CA GLY A 9 10.99 4.66 8.86
C GLY A 9 10.15 4.35 10.10
N PHE A 10 10.45 4.95 11.26
CA PHE A 10 9.45 5.39 12.27
C PHE A 10 10.02 6.12 13.52
N ALA A 11 11.21 6.73 13.47
CA ALA A 11 11.73 7.47 14.64
C ALA A 11 10.87 8.72 15.03
N GLY A 12 9.90 9.12 14.20
CA GLY A 12 9.09 10.32 14.39
C GLY A 12 7.91 10.21 15.38
N PHE A 13 7.40 9.01 15.68
CA PHE A 13 6.08 8.91 16.33
C PHE A 13 6.09 8.98 17.86
N CYS A 14 7.22 8.72 18.53
CA CYS A 14 7.31 8.92 19.98
C CYS A 14 7.24 10.39 20.42
N ALA A 15 7.45 11.36 19.50
CA ALA A 15 7.34 12.79 19.81
C ALA A 15 5.93 13.37 19.55
N GLY A 16 5.13 12.76 18.67
CA GLY A 16 3.80 13.25 18.28
C GLY A 16 2.70 13.03 19.33
N LEU A 17 2.88 12.07 20.23
CA LEU A 17 1.88 11.71 21.24
C LEU A 17 1.71 12.75 22.38
N MET A 18 2.54 13.80 22.44
CA MET A 18 2.45 14.86 23.47
C MET A 18 1.77 16.16 23.03
N MET A 19 1.32 16.32 21.78
CA MET A 19 0.66 17.56 21.35
C MET A 19 -0.70 17.35 20.66
N LEU A 20 -1.64 16.72 21.37
CA LEU A 20 -3.06 16.84 21.05
C LEU A 20 -3.75 17.77 22.04
N THR A 21 -3.73 19.07 21.75
CA THR A 21 -4.84 19.98 22.12
C THR A 21 -5.14 20.93 20.95
N PRO A 22 -6.41 21.04 20.50
CA PRO A 22 -6.76 21.89 19.37
C PRO A 22 -7.09 23.31 19.86
N ALA A 23 -6.15 24.24 19.71
CA ALA A 23 -6.46 25.67 19.67
C ALA A 23 -5.27 26.50 19.18
N ALA A 24 -5.56 27.38 18.22
CA ALA A 24 -4.79 28.57 17.82
C ALA A 24 -3.60 28.37 16.87
N TYR A 25 -3.90 28.33 15.57
CA TYR A 25 -3.10 29.05 14.58
C TYR A 25 -4.02 30.00 13.78
N LEU A 26 -4.28 31.15 14.39
CA LEU A 26 -4.57 32.40 13.70
C LEU A 26 -3.48 33.34 14.21
N VAL A 27 -2.72 33.95 13.29
CA VAL A 27 -2.31 35.39 13.30
C VAL A 27 -1.11 35.65 12.37
N HIS A 28 -1.36 36.58 11.44
CA HIS A 28 -0.48 37.54 10.74
C HIS A 28 0.60 37.07 9.76
N ALA A 29 0.24 37.09 8.47
CA ALA A 29 1.09 37.68 7.43
C ALA A 29 0.74 39.18 7.31
N GLU A 30 1.59 40.05 7.86
CA GLU A 30 1.59 41.48 7.53
C GLU A 30 2.32 41.71 6.21
N ALA A 31 1.68 42.52 5.37
CA ALA A 31 2.16 42.95 4.07
C ALA A 31 3.28 43.99 4.23
N ASP A 32 4.37 43.82 3.49
CA ASP A 32 5.25 44.93 3.13
C ASP A 32 5.20 45.16 1.62
N ASN A 33 4.45 46.20 1.26
CA ASN A 33 4.51 46.88 -0.02
C ASN A 33 5.86 47.59 -0.15
N ASN A 34 6.61 47.32 -1.22
CA ASN A 34 7.45 48.36 -1.79
C ASN A 34 7.39 48.35 -3.31
N VAL A 35 6.71 49.38 -3.80
CA VAL A 35 6.59 49.81 -5.19
C VAL A 35 7.89 50.50 -5.59
N GLN A 36 8.53 50.05 -6.66
CA GLN A 36 9.33 50.92 -7.52
C GLN A 36 9.02 50.66 -9.00
N ASP A 37 8.13 51.54 -9.47
CA ASP A 37 7.96 52.13 -10.79
C ASP A 37 9.19 52.06 -11.73
N GLN A 38 9.03 51.45 -12.91
CA GLN A 38 9.50 52.02 -14.20
C GLN A 38 8.60 51.54 -15.35
N THR A 39 8.00 52.52 -16.02
CA THR A 39 7.20 52.45 -17.23
C THR A 39 8.03 52.66 -18.51
N GLU A 40 7.42 52.29 -19.64
CA GLU A 40 7.73 52.65 -21.05
C GLU A 40 8.88 51.88 -21.74
N ALA A 41 8.81 51.42 -22.99
CA ALA A 41 7.90 51.71 -24.10
C ALA A 41 7.86 50.53 -25.10
N SER A 42 6.77 50.47 -25.84
CA SER A 42 6.55 49.66 -27.03
C SER A 42 7.38 50.15 -28.23
N ALA A 43 7.84 49.21 -29.07
CA ALA A 43 8.19 49.48 -30.46
C ALA A 43 7.81 48.28 -31.33
N ILE A 44 6.87 48.55 -32.23
CA ILE A 44 6.43 47.70 -33.34
C ILE A 44 7.52 47.72 -34.42
N SER A 45 7.87 46.56 -34.97
CA SER A 45 8.36 46.50 -36.35
C SER A 45 7.92 45.18 -37.01
N ASP A 46 7.04 45.33 -37.99
CA ASP A 46 6.73 44.32 -39.00
C ASP A 46 8.00 43.92 -39.76
N ASN A 47 8.18 42.62 -40.02
CA ASN A 47 8.78 42.21 -41.28
C ASN A 47 8.22 40.85 -41.73
N THR A 48 7.87 40.81 -43.01
CA THR A 48 7.24 39.73 -43.74
C THR A 48 8.27 38.71 -44.26
N GLY A 49 7.85 37.45 -44.41
CA GLY A 49 8.60 36.47 -45.22
C GLY A 49 8.27 35.02 -44.91
N SER A 50 7.52 34.37 -45.81
CA SER A 50 7.31 32.93 -45.85
C SER A 50 8.57 32.19 -46.33
N ASP A 51 8.83 30.99 -45.80
CA ASP A 51 9.02 29.80 -46.63
C ASP A 51 9.11 28.51 -45.78
N ALA A 52 8.64 27.43 -46.37
CA ALA A 52 8.41 26.14 -45.75
C ALA A 52 9.62 25.18 -45.79
N ALA A 53 9.63 24.28 -44.81
CA ALA A 53 10.23 22.95 -44.78
C ALA A 53 11.77 22.82 -44.80
N LYS A 54 12.34 22.43 -43.65
CA LYS A 54 13.03 21.14 -43.45
C LYS A 54 13.43 20.94 -41.98
N THR A 55 13.29 19.68 -41.58
CA THR A 55 13.84 18.98 -40.42
C THR A 55 15.18 19.51 -39.91
N ASP A 56 15.30 19.70 -38.60
CA ASP A 56 16.46 19.29 -37.79
C ASP A 56 16.06 19.23 -36.31
N ALA A 57 16.60 18.23 -35.62
CA ALA A 57 16.57 18.10 -34.17
C ALA A 57 17.38 19.23 -33.51
N ALA A 58 17.05 19.50 -32.25
CA ALA A 58 17.66 20.46 -31.33
C ALA A 58 17.27 21.94 -31.51
N ASP A 59 16.20 22.33 -30.82
CA ASP A 59 16.20 23.56 -30.01
C ASP A 59 15.15 23.42 -28.90
N VAL A 60 15.48 22.68 -27.82
CA VAL A 60 14.74 22.83 -26.57
C VAL A 60 15.20 24.16 -25.99
N GLN A 61 14.43 25.21 -26.28
CA GLN A 61 14.48 26.46 -25.54
C GLN A 61 14.50 26.12 -24.05
N LYS A 62 15.62 26.42 -23.36
CA LYS A 62 15.68 26.40 -21.90
C LYS A 62 14.59 27.34 -21.39
N SER A 63 13.45 26.75 -21.07
CA SER A 63 12.32 27.43 -20.48
C SER A 63 12.69 27.69 -19.03
N ASP A 64 12.74 28.96 -18.65
CA ASP A 64 12.93 29.42 -17.26
C ASP A 64 11.69 29.13 -16.38
N ASP A 65 10.69 28.43 -16.93
CA ASP A 65 9.45 28.04 -16.27
C ASP A 65 9.62 26.67 -15.61
N THR A 66 9.44 26.61 -14.29
CA THR A 66 9.58 25.37 -13.51
C THR A 66 8.26 24.61 -13.57
N ILE A 67 8.30 23.33 -13.97
CA ILE A 67 7.09 22.49 -13.99
C ILE A 67 6.85 21.99 -12.57
N VAL A 68 5.62 22.14 -12.06
CA VAL A 68 5.23 21.59 -10.75
C VAL A 68 4.56 20.24 -10.97
N LEU A 69 5.07 19.21 -10.28
CA LEU A 69 4.46 17.87 -10.20
C LEU A 69 3.86 17.68 -8.80
N ARG A 70 2.54 17.54 -8.71
CA ARG A 70 1.82 17.29 -7.45
C ARG A 70 1.62 15.80 -7.26
N VAL A 71 2.31 15.25 -6.26
CA VAL A 71 2.31 13.81 -5.96
C VAL A 71 1.58 13.57 -4.65
N SER A 72 0.69 12.58 -4.61
CA SER A 72 0.10 12.09 -3.36
C SER A 72 0.38 10.60 -3.18
N ASN A 73 0.90 10.22 -2.02
CA ASN A 73 1.25 8.82 -1.71
C ASN A 73 0.92 8.48 -0.24
N TRP A 74 1.17 7.25 0.18
CA TRP A 74 1.12 6.83 1.57
C TRP A 74 2.14 7.60 2.44
N GLU A 75 1.84 7.71 3.74
CA GLU A 75 2.78 8.25 4.72
C GLU A 75 4.04 7.39 4.80
N GLU A 76 5.22 8.02 4.86
CA GLU A 76 6.52 7.36 4.99
C GLU A 76 6.84 6.30 3.90
N TYR A 77 6.27 6.44 2.70
CA TYR A 77 6.35 5.44 1.63
C TYR A 77 7.38 5.75 0.53
N ILE A 78 8.22 6.76 0.77
CA ILE A 78 9.35 7.13 -0.08
C ILE A 78 10.53 7.54 0.80
N ASP A 79 11.74 7.15 0.42
CA ASP A 79 12.95 7.49 1.16
C ASP A 79 13.16 9.02 1.25
N LEU A 80 13.31 9.48 2.49
CA LEU A 80 13.52 10.89 2.83
C LEU A 80 15.01 11.27 2.88
N GLY A 81 15.91 10.30 2.72
CA GLY A 81 17.35 10.48 2.78
C GLY A 81 17.87 10.61 4.20
N GLU A 82 18.93 11.39 4.39
CA GLU A 82 19.60 11.56 5.70
C GLU A 82 20.21 10.25 6.25
N TRP A 83 20.68 9.38 5.35
CA TRP A 83 21.42 8.19 5.72
C TRP A 83 22.81 8.57 6.23
N ASP A 84 23.27 7.88 7.25
CA ASP A 84 24.62 7.99 7.79
C ASP A 84 25.62 7.28 6.85
N GLU A 85 26.91 7.67 6.91
CA GLU A 85 27.95 7.12 6.03
C GLU A 85 28.13 5.59 6.17
N ASP A 86 27.69 4.98 7.27
CA ASP A 86 27.81 3.54 7.54
C ASP A 86 26.58 2.71 7.16
N GLU A 87 25.53 3.36 6.64
CA GLU A 87 24.28 2.76 6.14
C GLU A 87 24.29 2.51 4.63
N VAL A 88 25.44 2.67 3.98
CA VAL A 88 25.62 2.29 2.58
C VAL A 88 25.32 0.80 2.42
N ILE A 89 24.47 0.49 1.44
CA ILE A 89 24.27 -0.89 0.99
C ILE A 89 25.38 -1.18 -0.01
N ASP A 90 26.26 -2.10 0.35
CA ASP A 90 27.39 -2.57 -0.47
C ASP A 90 27.09 -3.99 -0.92
N LEU A 91 26.69 -4.13 -2.19
CA LEU A 91 26.31 -5.40 -2.81
C LEU A 91 27.56 -6.13 -3.36
N GLU A 92 27.46 -7.45 -3.51
CA GLU A 92 28.61 -8.29 -3.90
C GLU A 92 29.17 -7.97 -5.30
N ASP A 93 28.35 -7.44 -6.19
CA ASP A 93 28.72 -7.00 -7.53
C ASP A 93 29.51 -5.67 -7.53
N GLY A 94 29.62 -5.03 -6.37
CA GLY A 94 30.28 -3.74 -6.15
C GLY A 94 29.36 -2.53 -6.30
N THR A 95 28.04 -2.74 -6.39
CA THR A 95 27.04 -1.67 -6.40
C THR A 95 26.91 -1.09 -4.99
N GLU A 96 27.19 0.21 -4.86
CA GLU A 96 27.02 0.97 -3.62
C GLU A 96 25.77 1.87 -3.71
N ILE A 97 24.85 1.74 -2.76
CA ILE A 97 23.59 2.49 -2.72
C ILE A 97 23.57 3.42 -1.51
N PHE A 98 23.26 4.69 -1.76
CA PHE A 98 23.29 5.78 -0.77
C PHE A 98 21.93 6.47 -0.66
N GLY A 99 21.64 7.02 0.52
CA GLY A 99 20.46 7.84 0.77
C GLY A 99 20.77 9.20 1.38
N GLU A 100 21.66 9.99 0.77
CA GLU A 100 22.06 11.30 1.33
C GLU A 100 20.93 12.35 1.25
N ASN A 101 20.40 12.62 0.05
CA ASN A 101 19.25 13.53 -0.14
C ASN A 101 17.95 12.74 -0.15
N SER A 102 16.78 13.38 0.02
CA SER A 102 15.51 12.68 -0.28
C SER A 102 15.42 12.21 -1.73
N MET A 103 14.72 11.11 -1.96
CA MET A 103 14.44 10.57 -3.31
C MET A 103 13.77 11.62 -4.21
N VAL A 104 12.92 12.47 -3.62
CA VAL A 104 12.28 13.59 -4.32
C VAL A 104 13.31 14.63 -4.79
N THR A 105 14.29 14.97 -3.95
CA THR A 105 15.35 15.92 -4.31
C THR A 105 16.26 15.34 -5.39
N ASP A 106 16.61 14.06 -5.28
CA ASP A 106 17.42 13.38 -6.28
C ASP A 106 16.70 13.30 -7.63
N PHE A 107 15.38 13.07 -7.64
CA PHE A 107 14.57 13.15 -8.85
C PHE A 107 14.60 14.55 -9.49
N GLU A 108 14.38 15.62 -8.70
CA GLU A 108 14.39 17.00 -9.21
C GLU A 108 15.74 17.33 -9.89
N ASN A 109 16.84 16.88 -9.29
CA ASN A 109 18.20 17.04 -9.82
C ASN A 109 18.41 16.20 -11.09
N TRP A 110 18.09 14.90 -11.02
CA TRP A 110 18.21 13.97 -12.14
C TRP A 110 17.41 14.43 -13.36
N TYR A 111 16.19 14.92 -13.16
CA TYR A 111 15.36 15.42 -14.25
C TYR A 111 15.98 16.65 -14.91
N TYR A 112 16.56 17.56 -14.12
CA TYR A 112 17.27 18.73 -14.66
C TYR A 112 18.53 18.34 -15.43
N GLU A 113 19.32 17.38 -14.93
CA GLU A 113 20.51 16.89 -15.60
C GLU A 113 20.20 16.16 -16.90
N THR A 114 19.12 15.38 -16.92
CA THR A 114 18.69 14.58 -18.07
C THR A 114 18.04 15.44 -19.16
N TYR A 115 17.13 16.34 -18.79
CA TYR A 115 16.29 17.07 -19.75
C TYR A 115 16.57 18.57 -19.84
N GLY A 116 17.42 19.13 -18.96
CA GLY A 116 17.70 20.57 -18.91
C GLY A 116 16.53 21.43 -18.43
N GLN A 117 15.48 20.80 -17.90
CA GLN A 117 14.21 21.42 -17.48
C GLN A 117 14.06 21.30 -15.96
N LYS A 118 13.70 22.41 -15.30
CA LYS A 118 13.48 22.39 -13.85
C LYS A 118 12.10 21.81 -13.53
N VAL A 119 12.06 20.98 -12.50
CA VAL A 119 10.83 20.46 -11.91
C VAL A 119 10.82 20.80 -10.41
N LYS A 120 9.63 21.04 -9.86
CA LYS A 120 9.39 21.06 -8.43
C LYS A 120 8.33 20.02 -8.11
N VAL A 121 8.66 19.06 -7.25
CA VAL A 121 7.70 18.09 -6.72
C VAL A 121 7.06 18.66 -5.46
N GLU A 122 5.74 18.77 -5.49
CA GLU A 122 4.89 19.04 -4.33
C GLU A 122 4.35 17.69 -3.85
N TYR A 123 5.01 17.12 -2.82
CA TYR A 123 4.67 15.82 -2.27
C TYR A 123 3.73 15.96 -1.06
N SER A 124 2.61 15.24 -1.06
CA SER A 124 1.70 15.12 0.08
C SER A 124 1.37 13.67 0.39
N CYS A 125 0.86 13.41 1.59
CA CYS A 125 0.52 12.08 2.04
C CYS A 125 -0.97 11.91 2.33
N PHE A 126 -1.44 10.66 2.28
CA PHE A 126 -2.76 10.23 2.77
C PHE A 126 -2.61 8.96 3.64
N GLY A 127 -3.52 8.78 4.60
CA GLY A 127 -3.48 7.63 5.53
C GLY A 127 -4.33 6.43 5.07
N THR A 128 -5.36 6.66 4.25
CA THR A 128 -6.21 5.61 3.68
C THR A 128 -6.60 5.94 2.24
N ASN A 129 -6.93 4.92 1.44
CA ASN A 129 -7.49 5.12 0.10
C ASN A 129 -8.79 5.96 0.16
N GLU A 130 -9.60 5.81 1.21
CA GLU A 130 -10.81 6.60 1.40
C GLU A 130 -10.50 8.08 1.66
N ASP A 131 -9.42 8.38 2.39
CA ASP A 131 -8.95 9.76 2.58
C ASP A 131 -8.51 10.38 1.25
N LEU A 132 -7.70 9.67 0.45
CA LEU A 132 -7.31 10.10 -0.89
C LEU A 132 -8.56 10.41 -1.74
N TYR A 133 -9.51 9.48 -1.80
CA TYR A 133 -10.72 9.66 -2.60
C TYR A 133 -11.58 10.85 -2.13
N ASN A 134 -11.63 11.08 -0.82
CA ASN A 134 -12.30 12.25 -0.24
C ASN A 134 -11.59 13.56 -0.63
N MET A 135 -10.26 13.61 -0.57
CA MET A 135 -9.46 14.77 -1.00
C MET A 135 -9.73 15.12 -2.47
N LEU A 136 -9.69 14.11 -3.35
CA LEU A 136 -10.04 14.27 -4.78
C LEU A 136 -11.47 14.79 -4.96
N THR A 137 -12.42 14.29 -4.18
CA THR A 137 -13.83 14.71 -4.26
C THR A 137 -14.05 16.14 -3.75
N LEU A 138 -13.26 16.59 -2.76
CA LEU A 138 -13.31 17.94 -2.21
C LEU A 138 -12.63 18.99 -3.12
N GLY A 139 -11.92 18.53 -4.15
CA GLY A 139 -11.34 19.36 -5.20
C GLY A 139 -9.83 19.55 -5.10
N ASP A 140 -9.14 18.77 -4.25
CA ASP A 140 -7.68 18.73 -4.25
C ASP A 140 -7.19 18.16 -5.58
N LYS A 141 -6.13 18.76 -6.12
CA LYS A 141 -5.60 18.44 -7.44
C LYS A 141 -4.21 17.81 -7.33
N TYR A 142 -4.10 16.59 -7.82
CA TYR A 142 -2.84 15.86 -7.96
C TYR A 142 -2.59 15.50 -9.41
N ASP A 143 -1.33 15.50 -9.83
CA ASP A 143 -0.92 15.04 -11.15
C ASP A 143 -0.70 13.52 -11.14
N LEU A 144 -0.12 13.00 -10.06
CA LEU A 144 0.26 11.61 -9.88
C LEU A 144 -0.12 11.14 -8.46
N VAL A 145 -0.75 9.98 -8.34
CA VAL A 145 -1.09 9.38 -7.03
C VAL A 145 -0.73 7.90 -6.99
N CYS A 146 -0.40 7.35 -5.80
CA CYS A 146 -0.07 5.93 -5.63
C CYS A 146 -1.05 5.19 -4.69
N PRO A 147 -2.29 4.94 -5.12
CA PRO A 147 -3.27 4.19 -4.33
C PRO A 147 -3.11 2.66 -4.49
N SER A 148 -3.87 1.92 -3.69
CA SER A 148 -3.96 0.46 -3.83
C SER A 148 -4.84 0.03 -5.02
N ASP A 149 -4.68 -1.22 -5.45
CA ASP A 149 -5.35 -1.88 -6.58
C ASP A 149 -6.85 -1.54 -6.72
N TYR A 150 -7.66 -1.70 -5.68
CA TYR A 150 -9.10 -1.44 -5.77
C TYR A 150 -9.44 0.03 -6.00
N MET A 151 -8.57 0.95 -5.58
CA MET A 151 -8.74 2.38 -5.82
C MET A 151 -8.23 2.75 -7.22
N ILE A 152 -7.19 2.09 -7.73
CA ILE A 152 -6.82 2.13 -9.16
C ILE A 152 -8.02 1.73 -10.02
N MET A 153 -8.61 0.56 -9.73
CA MET A 153 -9.80 0.06 -10.41
C MET A 153 -10.96 1.05 -10.39
N LYS A 154 -11.22 1.65 -9.22
CA LYS A 154 -12.28 2.64 -9.05
C LYS A 154 -12.03 3.90 -9.88
N LEU A 155 -10.80 4.43 -9.89
CA LEU A 155 -10.44 5.61 -10.67
C LEU A 155 -10.50 5.34 -12.18
N MET A 156 -10.14 4.14 -12.62
CA MET A 156 -10.33 3.68 -14.00
C MET A 156 -11.82 3.61 -14.37
N ALA A 157 -12.64 2.99 -13.52
CA ALA A 157 -14.08 2.86 -13.75
C ALA A 157 -14.79 4.21 -13.82
N GLU A 158 -14.27 5.22 -13.11
CA GLU A 158 -14.77 6.60 -13.12
C GLU A 158 -14.15 7.48 -14.20
N GLU A 159 -13.28 6.93 -15.07
CA GLU A 159 -12.58 7.65 -16.15
C GLU A 159 -11.77 8.86 -15.64
N LYS A 160 -11.22 8.76 -14.43
CA LYS A 160 -10.45 9.81 -13.74
C LYS A 160 -8.93 9.76 -13.97
N VAL A 161 -8.46 8.73 -14.67
CA VAL A 161 -7.04 8.50 -14.96
C VAL A 161 -6.75 8.64 -16.45
N VAL A 162 -5.50 8.96 -16.78
CA VAL A 162 -4.98 9.01 -18.15
C VAL A 162 -3.98 7.87 -18.37
N PRO A 163 -3.91 7.31 -19.59
CA PRO A 163 -3.00 6.20 -19.86
C PRO A 163 -1.54 6.68 -19.88
N PHE A 164 -0.63 5.79 -19.51
CA PHE A 164 0.79 5.97 -19.77
C PHE A 164 1.07 6.00 -21.27
N SER A 165 2.08 6.76 -21.68
CA SER A 165 2.46 6.92 -23.08
C SER A 165 3.09 5.63 -23.65
N ASP A 166 2.98 5.43 -24.97
CA ASP A 166 3.71 4.34 -25.64
C ASP A 166 5.23 4.43 -25.38
N SER A 167 5.75 5.66 -25.29
CA SER A 167 7.16 5.90 -24.98
C SER A 167 7.55 5.49 -23.57
N PHE A 168 6.63 5.46 -22.60
CA PHE A 168 6.92 4.96 -21.25
C PHE A 168 7.25 3.47 -21.25
N TYR A 169 6.65 2.70 -22.18
CA TYR A 169 6.85 1.26 -22.34
C TYR A 169 7.96 0.87 -23.34
N ASP A 170 8.59 1.85 -23.99
CA ASP A 170 9.63 1.59 -24.99
C ASP A 170 10.95 1.17 -24.31
N THR A 171 11.23 -0.14 -24.30
CA THR A 171 12.46 -0.70 -23.70
C THR A 171 13.73 -0.32 -24.46
N SER A 172 13.64 0.32 -25.63
CA SER A 172 14.83 0.85 -26.34
C SER A 172 15.33 2.17 -25.76
N ILE A 173 14.53 2.87 -24.95
CA ILE A 173 14.93 4.09 -24.23
C ILE A 173 15.73 3.68 -23.00
N GLU A 174 16.93 4.25 -22.82
CA GLU A 174 17.85 3.88 -21.76
C GLU A 174 17.21 4.06 -20.37
N GLU A 175 16.57 5.20 -20.16
CA GLU A 175 16.01 5.67 -18.90
C GLU A 175 14.63 5.07 -18.55
N ASN A 176 14.08 4.17 -19.36
CA ASN A 176 12.80 3.50 -19.07
C ASN A 176 12.97 2.31 -18.13
N TYR A 177 13.40 2.60 -16.90
CA TYR A 177 13.69 1.58 -15.90
C TYR A 177 12.46 0.74 -15.52
N TYR A 178 11.25 1.34 -15.46
CA TYR A 178 10.03 0.58 -15.15
C TYR A 178 9.74 -0.49 -16.20
N ALA A 179 9.69 -0.09 -17.48
CA ALA A 179 9.37 -1.00 -18.58
C ALA A 179 10.41 -2.11 -18.77
N LYS A 180 11.66 -1.87 -18.37
CA LYS A 180 12.72 -2.89 -18.38
C LYS A 180 12.72 -3.76 -17.14
N GLY A 181 12.37 -3.19 -15.99
CA GLY A 181 12.64 -3.77 -14.69
C GLY A 181 11.43 -4.32 -13.93
N VAL A 182 10.19 -4.00 -14.33
CA VAL A 182 9.01 -4.57 -13.64
C VAL A 182 8.99 -6.09 -13.83
N SER A 183 8.78 -6.80 -12.72
CA SER A 183 8.69 -8.26 -12.67
C SER A 183 7.73 -8.81 -13.73
N PRO A 184 8.07 -9.90 -14.44
CA PRO A 184 7.17 -10.56 -15.38
C PRO A 184 5.85 -10.99 -14.76
N TYR A 185 5.88 -11.52 -13.53
CA TYR A 185 4.68 -11.90 -12.77
C TYR A 185 3.76 -10.71 -12.50
N ILE A 186 4.33 -9.59 -12.03
CA ILE A 186 3.57 -8.37 -11.74
C ILE A 186 3.01 -7.77 -13.04
N ARG A 187 3.82 -7.73 -14.10
CA ARG A 187 3.40 -7.25 -15.43
C ARG A 187 2.22 -8.05 -15.95
N GLN A 188 2.30 -9.39 -15.91
CA GLN A 188 1.22 -10.27 -16.32
C GLN A 188 -0.05 -10.00 -15.50
N THR A 189 0.08 -9.84 -14.19
CA THR A 189 -1.04 -9.53 -13.30
C THR A 189 -1.73 -8.21 -13.70
N PHE A 190 -0.96 -7.15 -14.00
CA PHE A 190 -1.51 -5.86 -14.43
C PHE A 190 -2.07 -5.89 -15.86
N ASP A 191 -1.56 -6.74 -16.74
CA ASP A 191 -2.04 -6.91 -18.11
C ASP A 191 -3.38 -7.67 -18.16
N GLU A 192 -3.54 -8.70 -17.33
CA GLU A 192 -4.72 -9.59 -17.31
C GLU A 192 -5.91 -9.01 -16.55
N ASN A 193 -5.66 -8.12 -15.59
CA ASN A 193 -6.72 -7.46 -14.86
C ASN A 193 -7.23 -6.22 -15.60
N GLU A 194 -8.53 -6.19 -15.89
CA GLU A 194 -9.16 -5.17 -16.72
C GLU A 194 -10.29 -4.43 -15.99
N ILE A 195 -10.49 -3.16 -16.35
CA ILE A 195 -11.70 -2.39 -16.04
C ILE A 195 -12.27 -1.86 -17.34
N ASN A 196 -13.55 -2.14 -17.61
CA ASN A 196 -14.24 -1.74 -18.84
C ASN A 196 -13.53 -2.20 -20.14
N GLY A 197 -12.81 -3.34 -20.10
CA GLY A 197 -12.08 -3.91 -21.24
C GLY A 197 -10.72 -3.26 -21.52
N GLU A 198 -10.16 -2.54 -20.54
CA GLU A 198 -8.83 -1.94 -20.60
C GLU A 198 -7.99 -2.47 -19.43
N SER A 199 -6.76 -2.89 -19.71
CA SER A 199 -5.83 -3.44 -18.70
C SER A 199 -5.40 -2.38 -17.68
N TRP A 200 -5.07 -2.81 -16.46
CA TRP A 200 -4.50 -1.92 -15.45
C TRP A 200 -3.16 -1.38 -15.90
N SER A 201 -2.33 -2.21 -16.55
CA SER A 201 -1.03 -1.81 -17.08
C SER A 201 -1.09 -0.59 -18.02
N LYS A 202 -2.23 -0.32 -18.66
CA LYS A 202 -2.41 0.88 -19.47
C LYS A 202 -2.46 2.17 -18.66
N TYR A 203 -2.97 2.12 -17.43
CA TYR A 203 -3.28 3.30 -16.60
C TYR A 203 -2.53 3.36 -15.27
N ALA A 204 -1.90 2.25 -14.86
CA ALA A 204 -1.19 2.11 -13.62
C ALA A 204 0.18 1.46 -13.84
N ALA A 205 1.18 2.00 -13.17
CA ALA A 205 2.49 1.39 -13.03
C ALA A 205 2.67 0.94 -11.58
N GLY A 206 2.90 -0.36 -11.34
CA GLY A 206 3.08 -0.88 -9.99
C GLY A 206 4.25 -0.20 -9.26
N TYR A 207 4.17 -0.13 -7.93
CA TYR A 207 5.21 0.43 -7.08
C TYR A 207 5.66 -0.59 -6.04
N MET A 208 4.71 -1.02 -5.21
CA MET A 208 4.91 -2.00 -4.15
C MET A 208 3.85 -3.08 -4.23
N TRP A 209 4.18 -4.27 -3.74
CA TRP A 209 3.26 -5.39 -3.69
C TRP A 209 3.51 -6.25 -2.45
N GLY A 210 2.57 -7.14 -2.17
CA GLY A 210 2.77 -8.20 -1.20
C GLY A 210 1.50 -8.95 -0.90
N VAL A 211 1.54 -9.71 0.19
CA VAL A 211 0.39 -10.45 0.70
C VAL A 211 -0.04 -9.95 2.08
N THR A 212 -1.22 -10.36 2.52
CA THR A 212 -1.57 -10.31 3.94
C THR A 212 -1.34 -11.66 4.62
N GLY A 213 -1.26 -11.66 5.94
CA GLY A 213 -1.08 -12.90 6.69
C GLY A 213 -1.11 -12.67 8.18
N ILE A 214 -0.59 -13.65 8.92
CA ILE A 214 -0.54 -13.64 10.37
C ILE A 214 0.93 -13.57 10.80
N LEU A 215 1.32 -12.45 11.41
CA LEU A 215 2.55 -12.34 12.18
C LEU A 215 2.30 -12.96 13.56
N TYR A 216 3.14 -13.89 14.02
CA TYR A 216 2.92 -14.63 15.26
C TYR A 216 4.22 -14.91 16.03
N ASN A 217 4.06 -15.17 17.33
CA ASN A 217 5.14 -15.69 18.16
C ASN A 217 5.20 -17.23 18.06
N PRO A 218 6.24 -17.82 17.44
CA PRO A 218 6.36 -19.26 17.24
C PRO A 218 6.63 -20.05 18.53
N GLU A 219 7.01 -19.40 19.64
CA GLU A 219 7.13 -20.06 20.94
C GLU A 219 5.76 -20.41 21.56
N GLU A 220 4.70 -19.69 21.17
CA GLU A 220 3.36 -19.78 21.77
C GLU A 220 2.28 -20.28 20.79
N ILE A 221 2.51 -20.08 19.49
CA ILE A 221 1.56 -20.42 18.41
C ILE A 221 2.27 -21.28 17.37
N THR A 222 1.67 -22.39 16.97
CA THR A 222 2.24 -23.23 15.91
C THR A 222 1.95 -22.63 14.53
N GLU A 223 2.78 -22.97 13.56
CA GLU A 223 2.55 -22.58 12.16
C GLU A 223 1.17 -23.05 11.64
N GLU A 224 0.70 -24.24 12.02
CA GLU A 224 -0.64 -24.72 11.65
C GLU A 224 -1.77 -23.85 12.25
N GLU A 225 -1.57 -23.33 13.47
CA GLU A 225 -2.53 -22.43 14.12
C GLU A 225 -2.52 -21.04 13.50
N ALA A 226 -1.35 -20.53 13.07
CA ALA A 226 -1.20 -19.24 12.39
C ALA A 226 -1.55 -19.28 10.90
N GLY A 227 -1.40 -20.43 10.24
CA GLY A 227 -1.62 -20.66 8.81
C GLY A 227 -3.10 -20.78 8.41
N THR A 228 -4.00 -20.18 9.18
CA THR A 228 -5.44 -20.13 8.90
C THR A 228 -6.05 -18.85 9.47
N TRP A 229 -6.99 -18.25 8.75
CA TRP A 229 -7.76 -17.11 9.27
C TRP A 229 -8.56 -17.44 10.53
N ASN A 230 -8.84 -18.74 10.78
CA ASN A 230 -9.56 -19.20 11.98
C ASN A 230 -8.86 -18.87 13.29
N ILE A 231 -7.57 -18.53 13.29
CA ILE A 231 -6.88 -18.05 14.48
C ILE A 231 -7.58 -16.86 15.13
N LEU A 232 -8.20 -16.00 14.32
CA LEU A 232 -8.84 -14.76 14.77
C LEU A 232 -10.11 -15.01 15.59
N ASP A 233 -10.78 -16.15 15.40
CA ASP A 233 -11.96 -16.58 16.17
C ASP A 233 -11.67 -17.77 17.09
N ASN A 234 -10.41 -18.20 17.18
CA ASN A 234 -10.04 -19.34 18.01
C ASN A 234 -10.05 -18.96 19.50
N PRO A 235 -10.91 -19.58 20.34
CA PRO A 235 -11.02 -19.25 21.76
C PRO A 235 -9.76 -19.58 22.58
N LYS A 236 -8.82 -20.37 22.03
CA LYS A 236 -7.49 -20.60 22.62
C LYS A 236 -6.73 -19.28 22.80
N PHE A 237 -6.90 -18.35 21.85
CA PHE A 237 -6.16 -17.09 21.78
C PHE A 237 -7.04 -15.89 22.13
N ALA A 238 -8.06 -16.11 22.95
CA ALA A 238 -8.96 -15.05 23.40
C ALA A 238 -8.19 -13.88 24.04
N ARG A 239 -8.39 -12.69 23.47
CA ARG A 239 -7.75 -11.41 23.78
C ARG A 239 -6.24 -11.39 23.55
N GLN A 240 -5.73 -12.27 22.69
CA GLN A 240 -4.30 -12.37 22.35
C GLN A 240 -4.03 -12.22 20.85
N VAL A 241 -5.06 -11.97 20.04
CA VAL A 241 -4.92 -11.75 18.59
C VAL A 241 -5.59 -10.44 18.17
N THR A 242 -5.09 -9.82 17.11
CA THR A 242 -5.63 -8.57 16.58
C THR A 242 -6.01 -8.71 15.10
N ILE A 243 -7.01 -7.93 14.68
CA ILE A 243 -7.51 -7.86 13.31
C ILE A 243 -7.46 -6.41 12.82
N LYS A 244 -7.37 -6.22 11.51
CA LYS A 244 -7.33 -4.89 10.90
C LYS A 244 -8.63 -4.10 11.08
N ASP A 245 -8.52 -2.85 11.54
CA ASP A 245 -9.60 -1.85 11.54
C ASP A 245 -9.81 -1.24 10.15
N ASN A 246 -9.88 -2.11 9.15
CA ASN A 246 -10.12 -1.79 7.76
C ASN A 246 -11.23 -2.71 7.25
N VAL A 247 -12.24 -2.13 6.61
CA VAL A 247 -13.42 -2.87 6.16
C VAL A 247 -13.07 -3.95 5.13
N ARG A 248 -12.12 -3.68 4.24
CA ARG A 248 -11.71 -4.58 3.15
C ARG A 248 -10.94 -5.77 3.73
N ASP A 249 -9.90 -5.49 4.53
CA ASP A 249 -9.05 -6.52 5.14
C ASP A 249 -9.82 -7.44 6.10
N SER A 250 -10.62 -6.86 7.00
CA SER A 250 -11.47 -7.62 7.91
C SER A 250 -12.51 -8.47 7.17
N TYR A 251 -13.11 -7.92 6.11
CA TYR A 251 -14.09 -8.67 5.31
C TYR A 251 -13.45 -9.86 4.61
N PHE A 252 -12.27 -9.68 4.04
CA PHE A 252 -11.52 -10.74 3.37
C PHE A 252 -11.15 -11.88 4.31
N ALA A 253 -10.60 -11.60 5.49
CA ALA A 253 -10.32 -12.63 6.48
C ALA A 253 -11.59 -13.36 6.95
N ALA A 254 -12.70 -12.62 7.13
CA ALA A 254 -13.98 -13.22 7.49
C ALA A 254 -14.53 -14.15 6.38
N LEU A 255 -14.36 -13.80 5.10
CA LEU A 255 -14.66 -14.71 3.99
C LEU A 255 -13.80 -15.97 4.05
N GLY A 256 -12.49 -15.82 4.30
CA GLY A 256 -11.58 -16.95 4.48
C GLY A 256 -12.03 -17.92 5.58
N ILE A 257 -12.50 -17.38 6.71
CA ILE A 257 -13.09 -18.17 7.81
C ILE A 257 -14.38 -18.88 7.35
N LEU A 258 -15.34 -18.14 6.80
CA LEU A 258 -16.66 -18.67 6.42
C LEU A 258 -16.60 -19.69 5.29
N LYS A 259 -15.62 -19.56 4.39
CA LYS A 259 -15.46 -20.38 3.18
C LYS A 259 -14.31 -21.38 3.29
N GLN A 260 -13.68 -21.54 4.46
CA GLN A 260 -12.53 -22.44 4.66
C GLN A 260 -12.76 -23.83 4.07
N ASP A 261 -13.90 -24.45 4.38
CA ASP A 261 -14.21 -25.82 3.95
C ASP A 261 -14.30 -25.94 2.42
N GLU A 262 -14.78 -24.91 1.73
CA GLU A 262 -14.83 -24.84 0.26
C GLU A 262 -13.42 -24.61 -0.30
N LEU A 263 -12.75 -23.55 0.18
CA LEU A 263 -11.44 -23.09 -0.30
C LEU A 263 -10.32 -24.12 -0.13
N THR A 264 -10.40 -24.97 0.89
CA THR A 264 -9.40 -26.02 1.16
C THR A 264 -9.79 -27.41 0.65
N SER A 265 -10.93 -27.55 -0.02
CA SER A 265 -11.37 -28.84 -0.54
C SER A 265 -10.57 -29.27 -1.77
N GLU A 266 -10.35 -30.58 -1.93
CA GLU A 266 -9.72 -31.14 -3.14
C GLU A 266 -10.55 -30.84 -4.40
N GLU A 267 -11.87 -30.73 -4.29
CA GLU A 267 -12.74 -30.40 -5.43
C GLU A 267 -12.49 -28.98 -5.93
N PHE A 268 -12.33 -28.03 -5.01
CA PHE A 268 -12.07 -26.63 -5.35
C PHE A 268 -10.63 -26.44 -5.86
N THR A 269 -9.64 -26.92 -5.10
CA THR A 269 -8.21 -26.71 -5.39
C THR A 269 -7.71 -27.40 -6.66
N ASN A 270 -8.37 -28.49 -7.11
CA ASN A 270 -8.01 -29.17 -8.36
C ASN A 270 -8.92 -28.81 -9.55
N ALA A 271 -9.80 -27.80 -9.41
CA ALA A 271 -10.68 -27.39 -10.50
C ALA A 271 -9.91 -26.66 -11.61
N ASP A 272 -10.24 -26.92 -12.87
CA ASP A 272 -9.68 -26.17 -14.02
C ASP A 272 -10.00 -24.67 -13.95
N THR A 273 -11.04 -24.29 -13.18
CA THR A 273 -11.50 -22.91 -12.95
C THR A 273 -11.01 -22.33 -11.63
N TYR A 274 -10.03 -22.97 -10.96
CA TYR A 274 -9.61 -22.63 -9.60
C TYR A 274 -9.38 -21.13 -9.38
N HIS A 275 -8.57 -20.46 -10.22
CA HIS A 275 -8.27 -19.03 -10.02
C HIS A 275 -9.50 -18.12 -10.20
N ASP A 276 -10.35 -18.40 -11.19
CA ASP A 276 -11.60 -17.66 -11.40
C ASP A 276 -12.57 -17.86 -10.23
N ASP A 277 -12.69 -19.09 -9.73
CA ASP A 277 -13.53 -19.44 -8.61
C ASP A 277 -12.99 -18.86 -7.29
N LEU A 278 -11.68 -18.86 -7.08
CA LEU A 278 -11.01 -18.24 -5.94
C LEU A 278 -11.30 -16.74 -5.89
N LEU A 279 -11.09 -16.03 -7.00
CA LEU A 279 -11.42 -14.61 -7.11
C LEU A 279 -12.90 -14.36 -6.85
N ARG A 280 -13.80 -15.20 -7.39
CA ARG A 280 -15.24 -15.08 -7.18
C ARG A 280 -15.64 -15.29 -5.72
N VAL A 281 -15.08 -16.29 -5.05
CA VAL A 281 -15.40 -16.63 -3.65
C VAL A 281 -14.86 -15.55 -2.70
N MET A 282 -13.61 -15.11 -2.90
CA MET A 282 -12.97 -14.11 -2.04
C MET A 282 -13.44 -12.66 -2.29
N ASN A 283 -14.27 -12.45 -3.32
CA ASN A 283 -14.93 -11.17 -3.60
C ASN A 283 -16.47 -11.25 -3.53
N ASP A 284 -17.04 -12.28 -2.90
CA ASP A 284 -18.50 -12.41 -2.76
C ASP A 284 -19.07 -11.32 -1.84
N VAL A 285 -19.82 -10.39 -2.44
CA VAL A 285 -20.51 -9.28 -1.77
C VAL A 285 -22.04 -9.39 -1.88
N SER A 286 -22.55 -10.61 -1.99
CA SER A 286 -23.98 -10.89 -1.94
C SER A 286 -24.58 -10.45 -0.58
N PRO A 287 -25.85 -10.03 -0.54
CA PRO A 287 -26.49 -9.61 0.70
C PRO A 287 -26.43 -10.66 1.81
N GLU A 288 -26.55 -11.94 1.45
CA GLU A 288 -26.44 -13.07 2.36
C GLU A 288 -25.02 -13.17 2.96
N THR A 289 -23.98 -13.19 2.12
CA THR A 289 -22.58 -13.28 2.57
C THR A 289 -22.18 -12.05 3.39
N ILE A 290 -22.62 -10.84 3.03
CA ILE A 290 -22.39 -9.63 3.84
C ILE A 290 -22.99 -9.77 5.25
N GLN A 291 -24.17 -10.39 5.36
CA GLN A 291 -24.81 -10.59 6.67
C GLN A 291 -24.06 -11.63 7.51
N GLU A 292 -23.61 -12.73 6.90
CA GLU A 292 -22.79 -13.76 7.58
C GLU A 292 -21.47 -13.18 8.09
N VAL A 293 -20.77 -12.39 7.26
CA VAL A 293 -19.53 -11.70 7.65
C VAL A 293 -19.80 -10.72 8.80
N GLN A 294 -20.91 -9.97 8.75
CA GLN A 294 -21.25 -9.06 9.84
C GLN A 294 -21.40 -9.79 11.18
N ASP A 295 -22.14 -10.90 11.18
CA ASP A 295 -22.42 -11.65 12.39
C ASP A 295 -21.13 -12.26 12.95
N LEU A 296 -20.28 -12.83 12.09
CA LEU A 296 -18.96 -13.33 12.47
C LEU A 296 -18.06 -12.24 13.06
N LEU A 297 -17.90 -11.10 12.36
CA LEU A 297 -17.05 -10.00 12.84
C LEU A 297 -17.57 -9.40 14.16
N GLN A 298 -18.88 -9.43 14.41
CA GLN A 298 -19.45 -9.01 15.69
C GLN A 298 -19.09 -9.99 16.81
N ASP A 299 -19.20 -11.29 16.57
CA ASP A 299 -18.84 -12.33 17.54
C ASP A 299 -17.34 -12.31 17.84
N MET A 300 -16.50 -12.12 16.81
CA MET A 300 -15.04 -12.02 16.95
C MET A 300 -14.59 -10.87 17.86
N LYS A 301 -15.39 -9.82 18.08
CA LYS A 301 -15.03 -8.70 19.00
C LYS A 301 -14.80 -9.17 20.44
N ASP A 302 -15.41 -10.29 20.82
CA ASP A 302 -15.21 -10.90 22.14
C ASP A 302 -13.92 -11.73 22.21
N ASN A 303 -13.45 -12.24 21.06
CA ASN A 303 -12.21 -13.00 20.95
C ASN A 303 -10.99 -12.11 20.68
N VAL A 304 -11.04 -11.18 19.73
CA VAL A 304 -9.87 -10.35 19.40
C VAL A 304 -9.54 -9.35 20.52
N TYR A 305 -8.26 -9.05 20.70
CA TYR A 305 -7.79 -8.00 21.59
C TYR A 305 -8.34 -6.62 21.17
N SER A 306 -8.17 -6.29 19.88
CA SER A 306 -8.70 -5.07 19.28
C SER A 306 -8.79 -5.18 17.76
N PHE A 307 -9.61 -4.30 17.19
CA PHE A 307 -9.49 -3.88 15.79
C PHE A 307 -8.47 -2.74 15.76
N GLU A 308 -7.41 -2.89 14.97
CA GLU A 308 -6.28 -1.96 14.94
C GLU A 308 -5.83 -1.66 13.51
N THR A 309 -5.26 -0.49 13.25
CA THR A 309 -4.71 -0.17 11.91
C THR A 309 -3.20 -0.37 11.87
N ASP A 310 -2.49 0.23 12.84
CA ASP A 310 -1.03 0.30 12.85
C ASP A 310 -0.39 -0.16 14.18
N SER A 311 -1.12 -0.12 15.30
CA SER A 311 -0.58 -0.44 16.62
C SER A 311 -0.22 -1.92 16.81
N GLY A 312 -0.70 -2.81 15.93
CA GLY A 312 -0.43 -4.25 15.94
C GLY A 312 1.06 -4.58 15.91
N LYS A 313 1.87 -3.79 15.18
CA LYS A 313 3.33 -3.93 15.12
C LYS A 313 3.96 -3.82 16.53
N ALA A 314 3.68 -2.72 17.22
CA ALA A 314 4.19 -2.46 18.56
C ALA A 314 3.60 -3.43 19.60
N ASP A 315 2.34 -3.83 19.44
CA ASP A 315 1.70 -4.81 20.32
C ASP A 315 2.33 -6.21 20.19
N MET A 316 2.79 -6.60 18.99
CA MET A 316 3.56 -7.83 18.75
C MET A 316 4.97 -7.75 19.35
N VAL A 317 5.72 -6.66 19.07
CA VAL A 317 7.08 -6.45 19.60
C VAL A 317 7.08 -6.44 21.13
N SER A 318 6.09 -5.82 21.76
CA SER A 318 5.97 -5.80 23.23
C SER A 318 5.45 -7.11 23.86
N GLY A 319 5.08 -8.11 23.04
CA GLY A 319 4.51 -9.38 23.50
C GLY A 319 3.11 -9.25 24.12
N LYS A 320 2.42 -8.15 23.88
CA LYS A 320 1.07 -7.88 24.42
C LYS A 320 0.00 -8.73 23.72
N VAL A 321 0.24 -9.05 22.45
CA VAL A 321 -0.54 -10.00 21.65
C VAL A 321 0.41 -11.05 21.08
N LEU A 322 -0.12 -12.24 20.78
CA LEU A 322 0.65 -13.39 20.30
C LEU A 322 0.56 -13.57 18.78
N ALA A 323 -0.47 -12.99 18.15
CA ALA A 323 -0.60 -12.93 16.71
C ALA A 323 -1.31 -11.64 16.25
N ASN A 324 -1.03 -11.20 15.03
CA ASN A 324 -1.65 -10.04 14.40
C ASN A 324 -1.89 -10.32 12.91
N TYR A 325 -3.09 -10.03 12.41
CA TYR A 325 -3.29 -9.86 10.97
C TYR A 325 -2.39 -8.72 10.51
N GLN A 326 -1.49 -8.98 9.56
CA GLN A 326 -0.61 -7.94 9.06
C GLN A 326 -0.41 -7.94 7.54
N TRP A 327 -0.14 -6.75 6.97
CA TRP A 327 0.45 -6.63 5.63
C TRP A 327 1.91 -7.08 5.68
N SER A 328 2.37 -7.80 4.67
CA SER A 328 3.72 -8.40 4.65
C SER A 328 4.86 -7.41 4.96
N GLY A 329 4.86 -6.20 4.38
CA GLY A 329 5.90 -5.20 4.66
C GLY A 329 5.94 -4.75 6.13
N ASP A 330 4.76 -4.49 6.71
CA ASP A 330 4.64 -4.19 8.14
C ASP A 330 5.06 -5.38 9.04
N ALA A 331 4.86 -6.61 8.58
CA ALA A 331 5.27 -7.80 9.31
C ALA A 331 6.81 -7.91 9.35
N VAL A 332 7.48 -7.62 8.24
CA VAL A 332 8.95 -7.57 8.13
C VAL A 332 9.51 -6.53 9.07
N TYR A 333 8.94 -5.32 9.07
CA TYR A 333 9.33 -4.27 10.02
C TYR A 333 9.17 -4.73 11.48
N ALA A 334 8.04 -5.34 11.82
CA ALA A 334 7.80 -5.81 13.18
C ALA A 334 8.75 -6.95 13.60
N MET A 335 9.17 -7.82 12.67
CA MET A 335 10.22 -8.81 12.92
C MET A 335 11.55 -8.15 13.25
N ASP A 336 11.99 -7.19 12.42
CA ASP A 336 13.25 -6.47 12.65
C ASP A 336 13.26 -5.75 14.00
N GLN A 337 12.17 -5.06 14.34
CA GLN A 337 12.05 -4.38 15.63
C GLN A 337 11.99 -5.34 16.82
N ALA A 338 11.36 -6.51 16.67
CA ALA A 338 11.30 -7.52 17.72
C ALA A 338 12.68 -8.15 17.99
N GLU A 339 13.50 -8.33 16.96
CA GLU A 339 14.85 -8.90 17.08
C GLU A 339 15.81 -8.00 17.89
N GLU A 340 15.58 -6.68 17.95
CA GLU A 340 16.35 -5.78 18.82
C GLU A 340 16.22 -6.16 20.31
N ASP A 341 15.10 -6.77 20.69
CA ASP A 341 14.79 -7.24 22.04
C ASP A 341 14.90 -8.78 22.17
N ASP A 342 15.63 -9.45 21.26
CA ASP A 342 15.82 -10.91 21.18
C ASP A 342 14.49 -11.71 21.03
N LEU A 343 13.44 -11.10 20.47
CA LEU A 343 12.16 -11.74 20.16
C LEU A 343 12.07 -12.10 18.67
N TYR A 344 11.95 -13.39 18.38
CA TYR A 344 11.86 -13.90 17.01
C TYR A 344 10.40 -14.20 16.64
N LEU A 345 9.85 -13.44 15.70
CA LEU A 345 8.47 -13.61 15.19
C LEU A 345 8.47 -14.25 13.80
N ASP A 346 7.49 -15.10 13.50
CA ASP A 346 7.32 -15.74 12.21
C ASP A 346 6.04 -15.23 11.51
N PHE A 347 5.96 -15.41 10.19
CA PHE A 347 4.82 -15.00 9.37
C PHE A 347 4.21 -16.21 8.66
N ALA A 348 2.89 -16.33 8.73
CA ALA A 348 2.13 -17.38 8.07
C ALA A 348 1.13 -16.79 7.07
N VAL A 349 1.13 -17.34 5.86
CA VAL A 349 0.13 -17.05 4.83
C VAL A 349 -0.99 -18.09 4.94
N PRO A 350 -2.25 -17.69 5.23
CA PRO A 350 -3.35 -18.63 5.42
C PRO A 350 -3.56 -19.58 4.24
N LYS A 351 -3.82 -20.85 4.55
CA LYS A 351 -3.99 -21.93 3.56
C LYS A 351 -5.29 -21.82 2.75
N GLU A 352 -6.29 -21.13 3.28
CA GLU A 352 -7.58 -20.93 2.61
C GLU A 352 -7.43 -20.00 1.41
N SER A 353 -6.79 -18.85 1.63
CA SER A 353 -6.44 -17.83 0.65
C SER A 353 -5.76 -16.66 1.38
N THR A 354 -5.03 -15.82 0.65
CA THR A 354 -4.56 -14.52 1.15
C THR A 354 -4.88 -13.39 0.16
N ASN A 355 -4.92 -12.15 0.64
CA ASN A 355 -5.01 -11.00 -0.23
C ASN A 355 -3.66 -10.76 -0.90
N LEU A 356 -3.63 -10.71 -2.22
CA LEU A 356 -2.53 -10.17 -3.01
C LEU A 356 -2.84 -8.71 -3.29
N TRP A 357 -2.05 -7.81 -2.72
CA TRP A 357 -2.26 -6.36 -2.84
C TRP A 357 -1.14 -5.70 -3.65
N PHE A 358 -1.52 -4.63 -4.33
CA PHE A 358 -0.61 -3.78 -5.08
C PHE A 358 -0.89 -2.32 -4.77
N ASP A 359 0.17 -1.53 -4.60
CA ASP A 359 0.11 -0.08 -4.75
C ASP A 359 0.76 0.32 -6.07
N GLY A 360 0.15 1.25 -6.78
CA GLY A 360 0.62 1.64 -8.11
C GLY A 360 0.36 3.10 -8.45
N TRP A 361 1.28 3.68 -9.19
CA TRP A 361 1.24 5.04 -9.69
C TRP A 361 0.20 5.18 -10.80
N VAL A 362 -0.74 6.12 -10.62
CA VAL A 362 -1.73 6.50 -11.62
C VAL A 362 -1.71 8.01 -11.86
N MET A 363 -1.79 8.41 -13.12
CA MET A 363 -1.85 9.81 -13.52
C MET A 363 -3.31 10.30 -13.54
N LEU A 364 -3.62 11.36 -12.80
CA LEU A 364 -4.98 11.89 -12.75
C LEU A 364 -5.25 12.86 -13.89
N LYS A 365 -6.39 12.65 -14.54
CA LYS A 365 -6.86 13.43 -15.69
C LYS A 365 -6.92 14.93 -15.40
N ASP A 366 -7.49 15.31 -14.26
CA ASP A 366 -7.66 16.72 -13.86
C ASP A 366 -6.35 17.41 -13.43
N GLY A 367 -5.31 16.63 -13.12
CA GLY A 367 -3.98 17.12 -12.80
C GLY A 367 -3.12 17.32 -14.04
N ILE A 368 -3.00 16.26 -14.85
CA ILE A 368 -2.28 16.29 -16.12
C ILE A 368 -2.90 17.32 -17.07
N ASP A 369 -4.23 17.40 -17.15
CA ASP A 369 -4.98 18.43 -17.90
C ASP A 369 -4.49 18.58 -19.36
N GLU A 370 -4.21 17.45 -20.02
CA GLU A 370 -3.66 17.37 -21.39
C GLU A 370 -2.30 18.07 -21.59
N ASP A 371 -1.57 18.43 -20.52
CA ASP A 371 -0.22 18.99 -20.60
C ASP A 371 0.82 17.87 -20.76
N ALA A 372 1.28 17.67 -22.00
CA ALA A 372 2.30 16.68 -22.33
C ALA A 372 3.60 16.83 -21.53
N ARG A 373 3.95 18.05 -21.09
CA ARG A 373 5.15 18.26 -20.26
C ARG A 373 4.93 17.72 -18.85
N LYS A 374 3.74 17.90 -18.28
CA LYS A 374 3.39 17.30 -16.99
C LYS A 374 3.34 15.78 -17.06
N GLN A 375 2.74 15.25 -18.12
CA GLN A 375 2.71 13.80 -18.35
C GLN A 375 4.14 13.25 -18.40
N GLN A 376 5.04 13.86 -19.17
CA GLN A 376 6.44 13.44 -19.22
C GLN A 376 7.10 13.47 -17.83
N VAL A 377 6.88 14.52 -17.04
CA VAL A 377 7.44 14.63 -15.68
C VAL A 377 6.89 13.53 -14.76
N ALA A 378 5.59 13.24 -14.81
CA ALA A 378 4.97 12.18 -14.02
C ALA A 378 5.51 10.79 -14.41
N GLU A 379 5.57 10.49 -15.71
CA GLU A 379 6.14 9.24 -16.23
C GLU A 379 7.63 9.09 -15.85
N SER A 380 8.39 10.19 -15.92
CA SER A 380 9.80 10.21 -15.53
C SER A 380 9.99 10.01 -14.02
N PHE A 381 9.07 10.48 -13.18
CA PHE A 381 9.10 10.23 -11.74
C PHE A 381 8.93 8.74 -11.45
N VAL A 382 7.94 8.10 -12.09
CA VAL A 382 7.72 6.65 -11.98
C VAL A 382 8.95 5.87 -12.46
N ASN A 383 9.52 6.24 -13.62
CA ASN A 383 10.73 5.61 -14.14
C ASN A 383 11.93 5.78 -13.20
N PHE A 384 12.15 6.99 -12.67
CA PHE A 384 13.26 7.25 -11.74
C PHE A 384 13.17 6.39 -10.48
N LEU A 385 11.99 6.29 -9.87
CA LEU A 385 11.77 5.41 -8.72
C LEU A 385 11.98 3.93 -9.05
N SER A 386 11.77 3.55 -10.31
CA SER A 386 11.91 2.18 -10.80
C SER A 386 13.34 1.80 -11.18
N ARG A 387 14.31 2.72 -11.06
CA ARG A 387 15.73 2.39 -11.21
C ARG A 387 16.10 1.35 -10.15
N PRO A 388 16.77 0.23 -10.46
CA PRO A 388 16.93 -0.88 -9.50
C PRO A 388 17.60 -0.50 -8.17
N ASP A 389 18.60 0.38 -8.19
CA ASP A 389 19.22 0.95 -6.99
C ASP A 389 18.25 1.83 -6.18
N ASN A 390 17.41 2.65 -6.84
CA ASN A 390 16.38 3.45 -6.18
C ASN A 390 15.28 2.55 -5.59
N ALA A 391 14.92 1.46 -6.27
CA ALA A 391 13.98 0.48 -5.77
C ALA A 391 14.54 -0.19 -4.50
N VAL A 392 15.79 -0.68 -4.53
CA VAL A 392 16.47 -1.24 -3.35
C VAL A 392 16.57 -0.23 -2.22
N ARG A 393 17.02 0.99 -2.53
CA ARG A 393 17.11 2.09 -1.58
C ARG A 393 15.77 2.33 -0.87
N ASN A 394 14.69 2.36 -1.64
CA ASN A 394 13.37 2.59 -1.07
C ASN A 394 12.89 1.39 -0.24
N MET A 395 13.03 0.16 -0.75
CA MET A 395 12.71 -1.06 0.00
C MET A 395 13.46 -1.12 1.33
N TYR A 396 14.75 -0.78 1.34
CA TYR A 396 15.55 -0.69 2.57
C TYR A 396 15.06 0.37 3.55
N TYR A 397 14.47 1.47 3.07
CA TYR A 397 13.94 2.51 3.95
C TYR A 397 12.57 2.13 4.54
N ILE A 398 11.66 1.56 3.74
CA ILE A 398 10.25 1.35 4.12
C ILE A 398 9.90 -0.08 4.54
N GLY A 399 10.68 -1.10 4.16
CA GLY A 399 10.42 -2.51 4.48
C GLY A 399 9.38 -3.23 3.63
N TYR A 400 8.87 -2.59 2.58
CA TYR A 400 7.93 -3.15 1.61
C TYR A 400 8.66 -3.66 0.36
N THR A 401 8.00 -4.57 -0.37
CA THR A 401 8.55 -5.20 -1.57
C THR A 401 8.23 -4.41 -2.83
N SER A 402 9.26 -4.00 -3.57
CA SER A 402 9.08 -3.35 -4.87
C SER A 402 8.57 -4.34 -5.93
N VAL A 403 7.84 -3.84 -6.91
CA VAL A 403 7.46 -4.61 -8.12
C VAL A 403 8.61 -4.79 -9.12
N ILE A 404 9.73 -4.12 -8.89
CA ILE A 404 10.90 -4.16 -9.78
C ILE A 404 11.73 -5.41 -9.46
N ALA A 405 11.93 -6.25 -10.47
CA ALA A 405 12.82 -7.40 -10.43
C ALA A 405 14.25 -7.06 -10.89
N GLY A 406 14.41 -5.98 -11.66
CA GLY A 406 15.65 -5.69 -12.38
C GLY A 406 15.49 -5.94 -13.88
N GLY A 407 16.38 -5.37 -14.68
CA GLY A 407 16.39 -5.54 -16.13
C GLY A 407 17.15 -6.80 -16.57
N GLU A 408 17.14 -7.11 -17.87
CA GLU A 408 17.83 -8.31 -18.44
C GLU A 408 19.31 -8.44 -18.03
N ASP A 409 19.99 -7.33 -17.71
CA ASP A 409 21.40 -7.27 -17.32
C ASP A 409 21.61 -6.57 -15.96
N ASP A 410 20.58 -6.46 -15.11
CA ASP A 410 20.65 -5.77 -13.82
C ASP A 410 20.06 -6.64 -12.69
N ASN A 411 20.94 -7.25 -11.91
CA ASN A 411 20.60 -8.12 -10.78
C ASN A 411 20.55 -7.38 -9.44
N THR A 412 20.62 -6.05 -9.40
CA THR A 412 20.73 -5.26 -8.16
C THR A 412 19.68 -5.65 -7.11
N VAL A 413 18.43 -5.89 -7.53
CA VAL A 413 17.36 -6.32 -6.63
C VAL A 413 17.59 -7.74 -6.10
N PHE A 414 17.93 -8.70 -6.97
CA PHE A 414 18.21 -10.07 -6.57
C PHE A 414 19.43 -10.15 -5.63
N ASP A 415 20.50 -9.42 -5.95
CA ASP A 415 21.70 -9.33 -5.14
C ASP A 415 21.41 -8.70 -3.77
N TYR A 416 20.50 -7.72 -3.70
CA TYR A 416 20.01 -7.19 -2.43
C TYR A 416 19.24 -8.22 -1.61
N LEU A 417 18.42 -9.09 -2.22
CA LEU A 417 17.76 -10.18 -1.49
C LEU A 417 18.79 -11.17 -0.94
N ASN A 418 19.78 -11.56 -1.75
CA ASN A 418 20.85 -12.45 -1.31
C ASN A 418 21.70 -11.80 -0.21
N TRP A 419 21.98 -10.50 -0.30
CA TRP A 419 22.67 -9.74 0.76
C TRP A 419 21.92 -9.76 2.10
N ASN A 420 20.58 -9.77 2.07
CA ASN A 420 19.75 -9.82 3.27
C ASN A 420 19.54 -11.23 3.83
N TYR A 421 19.33 -12.20 2.95
CA TYR A 421 18.74 -13.51 3.32
C TYR A 421 19.59 -14.70 2.89
N GLY A 422 20.64 -14.49 2.12
CA GLY A 422 21.60 -15.51 1.74
C GLY A 422 22.31 -16.06 2.98
N ALA A 423 22.47 -17.39 3.00
CA ALA A 423 23.18 -18.08 4.05
C ALA A 423 24.67 -17.70 4.06
N GLU A 424 25.24 -17.55 5.25
CA GLU A 424 26.66 -17.28 5.40
C GLU A 424 27.51 -18.53 5.06
N ASP A 425 28.77 -18.31 4.66
CA ASP A 425 29.72 -19.39 4.37
C ASP A 425 29.84 -20.39 5.53
N GLY A 426 29.37 -21.62 5.31
CA GLY A 426 29.44 -22.71 6.29
C GLY A 426 28.31 -22.72 7.31
N GLU A 427 27.26 -21.93 7.11
CA GLU A 427 26.01 -22.04 7.85
C GLU A 427 25.39 -23.44 7.64
N GLU A 428 24.94 -24.04 8.74
CA GLU A 428 24.25 -25.34 8.74
C GLU A 428 22.74 -25.07 8.79
N ASP A 429 21.92 -25.98 8.24
CA ASP A 429 20.45 -25.84 8.16
C ASP A 429 19.96 -24.77 7.17
N THR A 430 20.38 -24.92 5.91
CA THR A 430 20.01 -24.05 4.79
C THR A 430 19.07 -24.76 3.81
N THR A 431 18.31 -23.98 3.07
CA THR A 431 17.41 -24.46 2.02
C THR A 431 17.50 -23.62 0.76
N GLU A 432 17.16 -24.22 -0.37
CA GLU A 432 17.05 -23.52 -1.65
C GLU A 432 15.66 -22.86 -1.72
N TYR A 433 15.65 -21.55 -1.95
CA TYR A 433 14.45 -20.74 -2.05
C TYR A 433 14.34 -20.17 -3.47
N PRO A 434 13.53 -20.78 -4.34
CA PRO A 434 13.35 -20.31 -5.71
C PRO A 434 12.51 -19.03 -5.75
N LEU A 435 12.97 -18.07 -6.57
CA LEU A 435 12.33 -16.77 -6.78
C LEU A 435 12.10 -16.47 -8.27
N GLY A 436 12.36 -17.44 -9.14
CA GLY A 436 12.31 -17.26 -10.59
C GLY A 436 10.94 -16.82 -11.11
N TYR A 437 9.83 -17.14 -10.42
CA TYR A 437 8.50 -16.63 -10.79
C TYR A 437 8.48 -15.09 -10.81
N PHE A 438 9.16 -14.44 -9.86
CA PHE A 438 9.20 -12.99 -9.74
C PHE A 438 10.23 -12.38 -10.68
N PHE A 439 11.42 -12.98 -10.79
CA PHE A 439 12.55 -12.37 -11.53
C PHE A 439 12.54 -12.67 -13.03
N SER A 440 12.24 -13.90 -13.45
CA SER A 440 12.26 -14.31 -14.86
C SER A 440 10.90 -14.77 -15.40
N GLY A 441 9.92 -15.00 -14.53
CA GLY A 441 8.64 -15.62 -14.87
C GLY A 441 8.72 -17.15 -14.98
N ASP A 442 9.86 -17.76 -14.61
CA ASP A 442 10.05 -19.21 -14.54
C ASP A 442 10.61 -19.58 -13.17
N ASN A 443 9.78 -20.16 -12.30
CA ASN A 443 10.19 -20.52 -10.94
C ASN A 443 11.28 -21.60 -10.87
N SER A 444 11.58 -22.27 -11.99
CA SER A 444 12.65 -23.26 -12.08
C SER A 444 13.99 -22.68 -12.54
N ASP A 445 14.05 -21.38 -12.80
CA ASP A 445 15.26 -20.69 -13.25
C ASP A 445 16.37 -20.76 -12.19
N PRO A 446 17.50 -21.46 -12.47
CA PRO A 446 18.56 -21.64 -11.51
C PRO A 446 19.34 -20.35 -11.20
N ASP A 447 19.22 -19.31 -12.03
CA ASP A 447 19.89 -18.04 -11.79
C ASP A 447 19.21 -17.23 -10.67
N TYR A 448 17.95 -17.56 -10.33
CA TYR A 448 17.15 -16.87 -9.32
C TYR A 448 16.74 -17.79 -8.17
N ILE A 449 17.72 -18.49 -7.60
CA ILE A 449 17.57 -19.31 -6.38
C ILE A 449 18.52 -18.79 -5.31
N ILE A 450 17.96 -18.43 -4.14
CA ILE A 450 18.77 -18.07 -2.97
C ILE A 450 18.94 -19.31 -2.10
N THR A 451 20.16 -19.57 -1.62
CA THR A 451 20.35 -20.49 -0.50
C THR A 451 20.22 -19.70 0.79
N ALA A 452 19.14 -19.92 1.54
CA ALA A 452 18.82 -19.15 2.74
C ALA A 452 18.80 -20.06 4.00
N PRO A 453 19.01 -19.52 5.21
CA PRO A 453 18.72 -20.24 6.45
C PRO A 453 17.27 -20.75 6.46
N GLU A 454 17.04 -21.97 6.96
CA GLU A 454 15.71 -22.61 6.93
C GLU A 454 14.61 -21.73 7.57
N GLU A 455 14.94 -20.92 8.57
CA GLU A 455 13.99 -19.99 9.19
C GLU A 455 13.43 -18.93 8.25
N GLN A 456 14.15 -18.56 7.18
CA GLN A 456 13.69 -17.55 6.23
C GLN A 456 12.47 -18.02 5.41
N THR A 457 12.21 -19.32 5.35
CA THR A 457 10.99 -19.91 4.75
C THR A 457 9.69 -19.52 5.46
N ARG A 458 9.79 -18.94 6.66
CA ARG A 458 8.65 -18.48 7.48
C ARG A 458 8.88 -17.11 8.10
N ARG A 459 9.93 -16.39 7.69
CA ARG A 459 10.30 -15.06 8.20
C ARG A 459 10.27 -14.02 7.09
N GLN A 460 11.21 -13.08 7.10
CA GLN A 460 11.18 -11.87 6.27
C GLN A 460 11.27 -12.17 4.77
N LEU A 461 12.05 -13.17 4.36
CA LEU A 461 12.10 -13.59 2.95
C LEU A 461 10.72 -14.08 2.49
N TYR A 462 10.10 -14.99 3.23
CA TYR A 462 8.75 -15.50 2.93
C TYR A 462 7.67 -14.41 3.00
N ALA A 463 7.78 -13.47 3.93
CA ALA A 463 6.84 -12.36 4.02
C ALA A 463 6.94 -11.42 2.79
N GLN A 464 8.15 -11.06 2.35
CA GLN A 464 8.35 -10.16 1.21
C GLN A 464 8.15 -10.83 -0.15
N TYR A 465 8.61 -12.07 -0.27
CA TYR A 465 8.57 -12.87 -1.49
C TYR A 465 8.01 -14.26 -1.17
N PRO A 466 6.69 -14.39 -0.97
CA PRO A 466 6.05 -15.68 -0.69
C PRO A 466 6.37 -16.70 -1.77
N ASP A 467 6.34 -17.98 -1.39
CA ASP A 467 6.55 -19.07 -2.35
C ASP A 467 5.42 -19.14 -3.39
N GLU A 468 5.68 -19.81 -4.50
CA GLU A 468 4.71 -19.96 -5.59
C GLU A 468 3.38 -20.56 -5.11
N ALA A 469 3.41 -21.49 -4.15
CA ALA A 469 2.20 -22.06 -3.58
C ALA A 469 1.35 -21.02 -2.83
N ALA A 470 1.97 -20.06 -2.13
CA ALA A 470 1.27 -18.94 -1.48
C ALA A 470 0.70 -17.96 -2.48
N ILE A 471 1.44 -17.70 -3.56
CA ILE A 471 1.00 -16.85 -4.66
C ILE A 471 -0.18 -17.48 -5.42
N GLU A 472 -0.14 -18.77 -5.74
CA GLU A 472 -1.21 -19.48 -6.46
C GLU A 472 -2.57 -19.43 -5.74
N ARG A 473 -2.54 -19.44 -4.39
CA ARG A 473 -3.76 -19.36 -3.55
C ARG A 473 -4.14 -17.94 -3.13
N SER A 474 -3.48 -16.93 -3.68
CA SER A 474 -3.79 -15.53 -3.39
C SER A 474 -4.91 -15.00 -4.29
N ALA A 475 -5.66 -14.01 -3.78
CA ALA A 475 -6.73 -13.35 -4.51
C ALA A 475 -6.62 -11.83 -4.36
N ILE A 476 -6.80 -11.10 -5.45
CA ILE A 476 -6.85 -9.63 -5.43
C ILE A 476 -8.26 -9.18 -5.05
N MET A 477 -8.36 -8.18 -4.17
CA MET A 477 -9.65 -7.60 -3.82
C MET A 477 -10.19 -6.69 -4.93
N GLN A 478 -11.35 -7.01 -5.49
CA GLN A 478 -11.99 -6.22 -6.53
C GLN A 478 -12.69 -4.99 -5.95
N TYR A 479 -12.69 -3.87 -6.68
CA TYR A 479 -13.45 -2.69 -6.27
C TYR A 479 -14.95 -3.02 -6.20
N PHE A 480 -15.63 -2.41 -5.22
CA PHE A 480 -17.07 -2.58 -5.08
C PHE A 480 -17.81 -1.55 -5.92
N ASP A 481 -18.87 -1.98 -6.61
CA ASP A 481 -19.83 -1.05 -7.20
C ASP A 481 -20.52 -0.19 -6.12
N ALA A 482 -21.28 0.81 -6.53
CA ALA A 482 -21.92 1.75 -5.61
C ALA A 482 -22.91 1.07 -4.62
N ASP A 483 -23.61 0.03 -5.06
CA ASP A 483 -24.61 -0.67 -4.24
C ASP A 483 -23.93 -1.62 -3.24
N ALA A 484 -22.91 -2.36 -3.67
CA ALA A 484 -22.07 -3.20 -2.82
C ALA A 484 -21.32 -2.35 -1.79
N SER A 485 -20.69 -1.24 -2.22
CA SER A 485 -20.01 -0.28 -1.34
C SER A 485 -20.94 0.21 -0.24
N LYS A 486 -22.19 0.55 -0.57
CA LYS A 486 -23.17 1.00 0.42
C LYS A 486 -23.52 -0.08 1.44
N ARG A 487 -23.71 -1.34 1.00
CA ARG A 487 -24.01 -2.46 1.91
C ARG A 487 -22.84 -2.76 2.83
N ILE A 488 -21.63 -2.79 2.29
CA ILE A 488 -20.41 -3.05 3.06
C ILE A 488 -20.12 -1.94 4.06
N ASN A 489 -20.26 -0.67 3.67
CA ASN A 489 -20.12 0.45 4.61
C ASN A 489 -21.16 0.37 5.73
N GLN A 490 -22.41 0.01 5.42
CA GLN A 490 -23.44 -0.17 6.44
C GLN A 490 -23.12 -1.34 7.38
N MET A 491 -22.61 -2.46 6.84
CA MET A 491 -22.14 -3.59 7.62
C MET A 491 -21.01 -3.17 8.57
N TRP A 492 -20.01 -2.45 8.08
CA TRP A 492 -18.89 -1.98 8.88
C TRP A 492 -19.33 -1.06 10.02
N ILE A 493 -20.27 -0.14 9.74
CA ILE A 493 -20.89 0.69 10.78
C ILE A 493 -21.54 -0.20 11.85
N ASN A 494 -22.22 -1.28 11.47
CA ASN A 494 -22.88 -2.18 12.42
C ASN A 494 -21.86 -3.00 13.24
N VAL A 495 -20.74 -3.41 12.65
CA VAL A 495 -19.63 -4.09 13.36
C VAL A 495 -18.99 -3.15 14.38
N ARG A 496 -18.73 -1.89 14.00
CA ARG A 496 -18.11 -0.88 14.87
C ARG A 496 -19.05 -0.40 15.98
N CYS A 497 -20.35 -0.29 15.70
CA CYS A 497 -21.35 0.07 16.70
C CYS A 497 -21.54 -1.03 17.76
N TYR A 498 -22.01 -0.63 18.94
CA TYR A 498 -22.40 -1.57 19.99
C TYR A 498 -23.62 -2.39 19.53
N ASN A 499 -23.55 -3.72 19.58
CA ASN A 499 -24.64 -4.57 19.13
C ASN A 499 -25.83 -4.42 20.09
N ILE A 500 -26.95 -3.91 19.60
CA ILE A 500 -28.13 -3.67 20.43
C ILE A 500 -28.74 -4.99 20.96
N LYS A 501 -28.36 -6.13 20.36
CA LYS A 501 -28.73 -7.47 20.83
C LYS A 501 -28.03 -7.85 22.15
N ASP A 502 -26.89 -7.25 22.45
CA ASP A 502 -26.13 -7.48 23.71
C ASP A 502 -26.74 -6.70 24.88
N VAL A 503 -27.69 -5.80 24.59
CA VAL A 503 -28.45 -5.09 25.61
C VAL A 503 -29.41 -6.08 26.27
N THR A 504 -29.08 -6.48 27.49
CA THR A 504 -29.92 -7.42 28.24
C THR A 504 -31.38 -6.97 28.31
N PRO A 505 -32.37 -7.90 28.36
CA PRO A 505 -33.78 -7.54 28.48
C PRO A 505 -34.08 -6.61 29.68
N GLN A 506 -33.26 -6.67 30.74
CA GLN A 506 -33.36 -5.81 31.90
C GLN A 506 -33.06 -4.35 31.58
N VAL A 507 -32.04 -4.08 30.75
CA VAL A 507 -31.72 -2.72 30.31
C VAL A 507 -32.83 -2.16 29.43
N TRP A 508 -33.40 -2.97 28.53
CA TRP A 508 -34.58 -2.57 27.75
C TRP A 508 -35.79 -2.23 28.62
N VAL A 509 -36.07 -3.02 29.66
CA VAL A 509 -37.13 -2.72 30.63
C VAL A 509 -36.86 -1.39 31.35
N ILE A 510 -35.61 -1.14 31.76
CA ILE A 510 -35.21 0.13 32.39
C ILE A 510 -35.42 1.31 31.44
N VAL A 511 -35.01 1.20 30.17
CA VAL A 511 -35.21 2.24 29.15
C VAL A 511 -36.69 2.53 28.94
N VAL A 512 -37.54 1.51 28.82
CA VAL A 512 -38.99 1.67 28.70
C VAL A 512 -39.59 2.37 29.93
N ILE A 513 -39.16 2.00 31.14
CA ILE A 513 -39.59 2.66 32.38
C ILE A 513 -39.19 4.14 32.37
N LEU A 514 -37.96 4.47 31.98
CA LEU A 514 -37.48 5.85 31.91
C LEU A 514 -38.28 6.69 30.91
N ILE A 515 -38.60 6.13 29.73
CA ILE A 515 -39.45 6.79 28.72
C ILE A 515 -40.85 7.05 29.28
N LEU A 516 -41.45 6.07 29.97
CA LEU A 516 -42.78 6.21 30.57
C LEU A 516 -42.79 7.25 31.70
N VAL A 517 -41.75 7.29 32.53
CA VAL A 517 -41.59 8.30 33.59
C VAL A 517 -41.44 9.70 32.99
N ALA A 518 -40.59 9.86 31.97
CA ALA A 518 -40.42 11.13 31.27
C ALA A 518 -41.73 11.60 30.62
N ALA A 519 -42.44 10.71 29.92
CA ALA A 519 -43.76 11.00 29.35
C ALA A 519 -44.78 11.39 30.44
N GLY A 520 -44.77 10.68 31.58
CA GLY A 520 -45.62 11.00 32.74
C GLY A 520 -45.31 12.38 33.34
N LEU A 521 -44.04 12.73 33.48
CA LEU A 521 -43.59 14.05 33.95
C LEU A 521 -43.97 15.16 32.97
N ILE A 522 -43.82 14.95 31.67
CA ILE A 522 -44.24 15.91 30.63
C ILE A 522 -45.76 16.13 30.68
N VAL A 523 -46.55 15.06 30.82
CA VAL A 523 -48.01 15.16 30.96
C VAL A 523 -48.39 15.88 32.25
N HIS A 524 -47.72 15.59 33.36
CA HIS A 524 -47.95 16.25 34.64
C HIS A 524 -47.61 17.74 34.58
N TYR A 525 -46.46 18.09 33.99
CA TYR A 525 -46.02 19.47 33.77
C TYR A 525 -47.02 20.23 32.88
N LYS A 526 -47.45 19.64 31.76
CA LYS A 526 -48.48 20.23 30.89
C LYS A 526 -49.82 20.42 31.62
N ARG A 527 -50.26 19.45 32.43
CA ARG A 527 -51.49 19.59 33.23
C ARG A 527 -51.38 20.66 34.32
N SER A 528 -50.21 20.77 34.96
CA SER A 528 -49.93 21.79 35.97
C SER A 528 -49.95 23.21 35.39
N HIS A 529 -49.56 23.40 34.13
CA HIS A 529 -49.59 24.70 33.45
C HIS A 529 -50.92 25.05 32.76
N TYR A 530 -51.83 24.09 32.56
CA TYR A 530 -53.19 24.37 32.06
C TYR A 530 -54.20 24.72 33.18
N HIS A 531 -53.81 24.61 34.45
CA HIS A 531 -54.63 24.97 35.62
C HIS A 531 -54.07 26.15 36.43
N SER A 532 -53.11 26.88 35.86
CA SER A 532 -52.75 28.26 36.23
C SER A 532 -53.28 29.21 35.16
#